data_AF-A0A3C0B707-F1
#
_entry.id   AF-A0A3C0B707-F1
#
_cell.length_a   1.000
_cell.length_b   1.000
_cell.length_c   1.000
_cell.angle_alpha   90.00
_cell.angle_beta   90.00
_cell.angle_gamma   90.00
#
_symmetry.space_group_name_H-M   'P 1'
#
loop_
_entity.id
_entity.type
_entity.pdbx_description
1 polymer ?
#
loop_
_entity_poly.entity_id
_entity_poly.type
_entity_poly.pdbx_seq_one_letter_code
_entity_poly.pdbx_strand_id
1 'polypeptide(L)' 'MKNLSELSVVIQTPVLEKVQLDGAARLTTNGTFVTPRLTIEANGASRINMSIQTEALETKVNGAARLTLEGETITHE' A
#
# COMPACT_ATOMS: atom_id res chain seq x y z
N MET A 1 3.13 -10.73 -30.34
CA MET A 1 3.49 -10.46 -28.94
C MET A 1 2.20 -10.47 -28.14
N LYS A 2 1.96 -11.48 -27.29
CA LYS A 2 0.70 -11.63 -26.57
C LYS A 2 0.68 -10.56 -25.47
N ASN A 3 -0.16 -9.54 -25.63
CA ASN A 3 -0.43 -8.57 -24.57
C ASN A 3 -0.93 -9.37 -23.37
N LEU A 4 -0.12 -9.46 -22.31
CA LEU A 4 -0.63 -9.90 -21.02
C LEU A 4 -1.55 -8.77 -20.57
N SER A 5 -2.85 -9.00 -20.65
CA SER A 5 -3.85 -8.08 -20.10
C SER A 5 -3.50 -7.84 -18.63
N GLU A 6 -3.32 -6.58 -18.25
CA GLU A 6 -3.14 -6.18 -16.86
C GLU A 6 -4.31 -6.72 -16.03
N LEU A 7 -4.02 -7.48 -14.97
CA LEU A 7 -5.05 -7.96 -14.05
C LEU A 7 -5.41 -6.81 -13.11
N SER A 8 -6.66 -6.34 -13.20
CA SER A 8 -7.21 -5.34 -12.29
C SER A 8 -8.12 -5.99 -11.26
N VAL A 9 -7.90 -5.68 -9.98
CA VAL A 9 -8.68 -6.18 -8.85
C VAL A 9 -9.10 -5.00 -7.99
N VAL A 10 -10.38 -4.96 -7.61
CA VAL A 10 -10.92 -3.98 -6.66
C VAL A 10 -11.27 -4.70 -5.36
N ILE A 11 -10.74 -4.21 -4.24
CA ILE A 11 -10.97 -4.75 -2.91
C ILE A 11 -11.62 -3.67 -2.06
N GLN A 12 -12.66 -4.03 -1.31
CA GLN A 12 -13.28 -3.17 -0.32
C GLN A 12 -13.29 -3.91 1.02
N THR A 13 -12.83 -3.24 2.07
CA THR A 13 -12.78 -3.77 3.44
C THR A 13 -13.14 -2.67 4.41
N PRO A 14 -13.88 -2.97 5.51
CA PRO A 14 -14.15 -1.99 6.56
C PRO A 14 -12.90 -1.61 7.36
N VAL A 15 -11.92 -2.51 7.44
CA VAL A 15 -10.66 -2.31 8.19
C VAL A 15 -9.50 -2.85 7.36
N LEU A 16 -8.42 -2.08 7.27
CA LEU A 16 -7.19 -2.45 6.57
C LEU A 16 -6.01 -2.34 7.53
N GLU A 17 -5.47 -3.47 7.96
CA GLU A 17 -4.36 -3.52 8.94
C GLU A 17 -3.01 -3.80 8.27
N LYS A 18 -3.00 -4.52 7.15
CA LYS A 18 -1.77 -4.85 6.42
C LYS A 18 -1.96 -4.78 4.91
N VAL A 19 -1.00 -4.17 4.24
CA VAL A 19 -0.83 -4.21 2.79
C VAL A 19 0.53 -4.85 2.50
N GLN A 20 0.54 -5.92 1.71
CA GLN A 20 1.76 -6.52 1.20
C GLN A 20 1.67 -6.61 -0.32
N LEU A 21 2.63 -5.99 -1.01
CA LEU A 21 2.66 -5.90 -2.46
C LEU A 21 4.01 -6.39 -3.00
N ASP A 22 3.99 -7.55 -3.62
CA ASP A 22 5.17 -8.24 -4.15
C ASP A 22 5.24 -8.17 -5.69
N GLY A 23 6.46 -8.07 -6.22
CA GLY A 23 6.72 -8.15 -7.66
C GLY A 23 6.47 -6.83 -8.40
N ALA A 24 5.94 -6.92 -9.62
CA ALA A 24 5.66 -5.78 -10.50
C ALA A 24 4.16 -5.42 -10.43
N ALA A 25 3.71 -4.99 -9.24
CA ALA A 25 2.31 -4.68 -8.97
C ALA A 25 2.12 -3.22 -8.54
N ARG A 26 0.88 -2.72 -8.69
CA ARG A 26 0.49 -1.37 -8.32
C ARG A 26 -0.73 -1.39 -7.41
N LEU A 27 -0.70 -0.60 -6.34
CA LEU A 27 -1.84 -0.35 -5.47
C LEU A 27 -2.12 1.15 -5.37
N THR A 28 -3.40 1.49 -5.49
CA THR A 28 -3.93 2.84 -5.29
C THR A 28 -5.19 2.76 -4.44
N THR A 29 -5.38 3.69 -3.52
CA THR A 29 -6.62 3.78 -2.73
C THR A 29 -7.48 4.95 -3.18
N ASN A 30 -8.80 4.80 -3.01
CA ASN A 30 -9.74 5.90 -3.12
C ASN A 30 -10.13 6.32 -1.70
N GLY A 31 -9.83 7.57 -1.33
CA GLY A 31 -10.06 8.07 0.03
C GLY A 31 -9.00 7.64 1.03
N THR A 32 -9.26 7.99 2.30
CA THR A 32 -8.33 7.80 3.42
C THR A 32 -8.70 6.56 4.22
N PHE A 33 -7.72 5.68 4.44
CA PHE A 33 -7.88 4.55 5.37
C PHE A 33 -7.58 5.01 6.79
N VAL A 34 -8.58 4.83 7.68
CA VAL A 34 -8.48 5.16 9.11
C VAL A 34 -8.42 3.86 9.91
N THR A 35 -7.29 3.60 10.55
CA THR A 35 -7.06 2.38 11.34
C THR A 35 -6.09 2.66 12.48
N PRO A 36 -6.17 2.02 13.65
CA PRO A 36 -5.19 2.25 14.72
C PRO A 36 -3.76 1.86 14.34
N ARG A 37 -3.60 0.77 13.58
CA ARG A 37 -2.29 0.26 13.15
C ARG A 37 -2.33 -0.15 11.69
N LEU A 38 -1.28 0.20 10.95
CA LEU A 38 -1.11 -0.17 9.55
C LEU A 38 0.34 -0.61 9.28
N THR A 39 0.49 -1.80 8.70
CA THR A 39 1.77 -2.30 8.17
C THR A 39 1.75 -2.30 6.65
N ILE A 40 2.76 -1.71 6.01
CA ILE A 40 2.90 -1.68 4.55
C ILE A 40 4.22 -2.30 4.15
N GLU A 41 4.17 -3.36 3.34
CA GLU A 41 5.33 -4.05 2.80
C GLU A 41 5.31 -3.97 1.27
N ALA A 42 6.27 -3.26 0.70
CA ALA A 42 6.43 -3.10 -0.75
C ALA A 42 7.73 -3.77 -1.21
N ASN A 43 7.62 -4.90 -1.91
CA ASN A 43 8.77 -5.68 -2.36
C ASN A 43 8.85 -5.73 -3.90
N GLY A 44 10.07 -5.74 -4.44
CA GLY A 44 10.31 -5.90 -5.88
C GLY A 44 10.28 -4.56 -6.62
N ALA A 45 9.45 -4.46 -7.67
CA ALA A 45 9.28 -3.25 -8.49
C ALA A 45 7.90 -2.61 -8.26
N SER A 46 7.37 -2.80 -7.05
CA SER A 46 6.00 -2.44 -6.71
C SER A 46 5.82 -0.94 -6.50
N ARG A 47 4.59 -0.45 -6.70
CA ARG A 47 4.23 0.95 -6.48
C ARG A 47 2.96 1.06 -5.66
N ILE A 48 3.05 1.76 -4.53
CA ILE A 48 1.93 1.99 -3.61
C ILE A 48 1.69 3.49 -3.50
N ASN A 49 0.43 3.92 -3.69
CA ASN A 49 -0.03 5.28 -3.42
C ASN A 49 -1.30 5.22 -2.56
N MET A 50 -1.25 5.75 -1.34
CA MET A 50 -2.37 5.69 -0.40
C MET A 50 -2.48 6.95 0.46
N SER A 51 -3.70 7.29 0.84
CA SER A 51 -3.99 8.26 1.90
C SER A 51 -4.35 7.51 3.19
N ILE A 52 -3.70 7.85 4.30
CA ILE A 52 -3.81 7.12 5.58
C ILE A 52 -3.99 8.06 6.78
N GLN A 53 -4.68 7.58 7.79
CA GLN A 53 -4.72 8.18 9.12
C GLN A 53 -4.63 7.05 10.14
N THR A 54 -3.49 6.94 10.82
CA THR A 54 -3.22 5.84 11.76
C THR A 54 -2.56 6.32 13.04
N GLU A 55 -2.60 5.52 14.09
CA GLU A 55 -1.81 5.82 15.29
C GLU A 55 -0.37 5.32 15.12
N ALA A 56 -0.22 4.10 14.60
CA ALA A 56 1.09 3.51 14.29
C ALA A 56 1.17 3.05 12.83
N LEU A 57 2.27 3.42 12.18
CA LEU A 57 2.61 3.01 10.82
C LEU A 57 3.92 2.24 10.85
N GLU A 58 3.95 1.06 10.23
CA GLU A 58 5.18 0.33 9.93
C GLU A 58 5.35 0.22 8.41
N THR A 59 6.51 0.63 7.87
CA THR A 59 6.79 0.51 6.43
C THR A 59 8.06 -0.26 6.15
N LYS A 60 7.97 -1.26 5.26
CA LYS A 60 9.13 -1.98 4.72
C LYS A 60 9.14 -1.87 3.20
N VAL A 61 10.17 -1.24 2.65
CA VAL A 61 10.33 -1.06 1.20
C VAL A 61 11.62 -1.73 0.74
N ASN A 62 11.49 -2.80 -0.03
CA ASN A 62 12.60 -3.62 -0.48
C ASN A 62 12.69 -3.65 -2.02
N GLY A 63 13.89 -3.45 -2.57
CA GLY A 63 14.16 -3.50 -4.01
C GLY A 63 14.00 -2.13 -4.70
N ALA A 64 13.36 -2.12 -5.88
CA ALA A 64 13.08 -0.93 -6.67
C ALA A 64 11.65 -0.39 -6.43
N ALA A 65 11.07 -0.75 -5.28
CA ALA A 65 9.71 -0.38 -4.92
C ALA A 65 9.61 1.11 -4.58
N ARG A 66 8.42 1.69 -4.79
CA ARG A 66 8.11 3.08 -4.43
C ARG A 66 6.82 3.13 -3.62
N LEU A 67 6.93 3.68 -2.42
CA LEU A 67 5.81 3.98 -1.54
C LEU A 67 5.58 5.50 -1.52
N THR A 68 4.34 5.93 -1.68
CA THR A 68 3.93 7.33 -1.55
C THR A 68 2.69 7.38 -0.66
N LEU A 69 2.81 8.07 0.46
CA LEU A 69 1.78 8.17 1.49
C LEU A 69 1.44 9.63 1.75
N GLU A 70 0.16 9.89 1.96
CA GLU A 70 -0.37 11.18 2.37
C GLU A 70 -1.25 11.00 3.62
N GLY A 71 -1.15 11.93 4.57
CA GLY A 71 -1.95 11.93 5.80
C GLY A 71 -1.10 11.94 7.06
N GLU A 72 -1.61 11.33 8.13
CA GLU A 72 -1.08 11.53 9.48
C GLU A 72 -0.84 10.20 10.21
N THR A 73 0.24 10.16 10.98
CA THR A 73 0.52 9.09 11.95
C THR A 73 1.13 9.65 13.22
N ILE A 74 0.90 9.00 14.36
CA ILE A 74 1.54 9.37 15.62
C ILE A 74 2.95 8.78 15.68
N THR A 75 3.10 7.51 15.29
CA THR A 75 4.41 6.83 15.21
C THR A 75 4.63 6.22 13.83
N HIS A 76 5.89 6.25 13.37
CA HIS A 76 6.31 5.63 12.12
C HIS A 76 7.64 4.88 12.32
N GLU A 77 7.62 3.58 12.04
CA GLU A 77 8.78 2.68 12.06
C GLU A 77 9.10 2.11 10.68
#